data_AF-A0A6A4VBC6-F1
#
_entry.id   AF-A0A6A4VBC6-F1
#
_cell.length_a   1.000
_cell.length_b   1.000
_cell.length_c   1.000
_cell.angle_alpha   90.00
_cell.angle_beta   90.00
_cell.angle_gamma   90.00
#
_symmetry.space_group_name_H-M   'P 1'
#
loop_
_entity.id
_entity.type
_entity.pdbx_description
1 polymer ?
#
loop_
_entity_poly.entity_id
_entity_poly.type
_entity_poly.pdbx_seq_one_letter_code
_entity_poly.pdbx_strand_id
1 'polypeptide(L)'
;MQRALMNRRATSSLDAQRIEFEKAQMQHFSKATSSQELPVKTKHVRGLIIGTHHERSAHTFWSLAERIPLQDHPITCWKFCHVLHKLLREGYRSTVRDTFNRREMLRELAGFWGHLPDAYGKLIESYIQVLLAKLRFHGKYAGFPGTLSLSDDDLEKMGENDPNSYFEMAVDILDYLEAIVNMQTAVFGSLDMSRSSSMTKEGQCRLAPLIPCIQDSIALYNHAMKIMFRLHSLLPPDLLSGHRQRFNKLFTALKQFYAKSANLQYFKTLIQVPQLPDVSGVC
;
A
#
# COMPACT_ATOMS: atom_id res chain seq x y z
N MET A 1 22.54 7.07 48.12
CA MET A 1 21.07 7.06 48.26
C MET A 1 20.35 7.97 47.25
N GLN A 2 20.76 9.24 47.07
CA GLN A 2 20.18 10.17 46.07
C GLN A 2 20.22 9.68 44.61
N ARG A 3 21.32 9.08 44.14
CA ARG A 3 21.41 8.52 42.77
C ARG A 3 20.41 7.38 42.52
N ALA A 4 20.13 6.53 43.50
CA ALA A 4 19.15 5.44 43.37
C ALA A 4 17.70 5.96 43.34
N LEU A 5 17.39 7.03 44.08
CA LEU A 5 16.09 7.70 44.07
C LEU A 5 15.85 8.47 42.75
N MET A 6 16.89 9.13 42.21
CA MET A 6 16.82 9.77 40.89
C MET A 6 16.63 8.74 39.76
N ASN A 7 17.31 7.60 39.84
CA ASN A 7 17.17 6.53 38.83
C ASN A 7 15.78 5.85 38.89
N ARG A 8 15.20 5.68 40.09
CA ARG A 8 13.81 5.22 40.27
C ARG A 8 12.76 6.22 39.78
N ARG A 9 12.98 7.52 39.97
CA ARG A 9 12.09 8.57 39.41
C ARG A 9 12.18 8.65 37.88
N ALA A 10 13.38 8.51 37.31
CA ALA A 10 13.59 8.53 35.86
C ALA A 10 12.93 7.32 35.17
N THR A 11 13.09 6.12 35.74
CA THR A 11 12.42 4.89 35.24
C THR A 11 10.90 5.00 35.34
N SER A 12 10.36 5.45 36.47
CA SER A 12 8.92 5.70 36.63
C SER A 12 8.36 6.74 35.64
N SER A 13 9.16 7.73 35.23
CA SER A 13 8.76 8.75 34.25
C SER A 13 8.75 8.19 32.83
N LEU A 14 9.75 7.38 32.45
CA LEU A 14 9.81 6.71 31.16
C LEU A 14 8.66 5.69 30.99
N ASP A 15 8.33 4.96 32.06
CA ASP A 15 7.19 4.04 32.05
C ASP A 15 5.86 4.78 31.89
N ALA A 16 5.70 5.94 32.54
CA ALA A 16 4.51 6.78 32.36
C ALA A 16 4.37 7.31 30.92
N GLN A 17 5.47 7.77 30.31
CA GLN A 17 5.49 8.21 28.92
C GLN A 17 5.16 7.07 27.96
N ARG A 18 5.65 5.86 28.22
CA ARG A 18 5.33 4.67 27.44
C ARG A 18 3.84 4.32 27.51
N ILE A 19 3.25 4.33 28.71
CA ILE A 19 1.82 4.05 28.91
C ILE A 19 0.96 5.10 28.19
N GLU A 20 1.33 6.38 28.29
CA GLU A 20 0.63 7.46 27.59
C GLU A 20 0.70 7.32 26.07
N PHE A 21 1.88 6.97 25.55
CA PHE A 21 2.07 6.65 24.13
C PHE A 21 1.20 5.48 23.68
N GLU A 22 1.23 4.35 24.39
CA GLU A 22 0.44 3.16 24.05
C GLU A 22 -1.07 3.47 24.09
N LYS A 23 -1.53 4.27 25.05
CA LYS A 23 -2.92 4.75 25.14
C LYS A 23 -3.29 5.63 23.96
N ALA A 24 -2.40 6.54 23.55
CA ALA A 24 -2.63 7.39 22.38
C ALA A 24 -2.68 6.56 21.08
N GLN A 25 -1.76 5.60 20.90
CA GLN A 25 -1.75 4.70 19.76
C GLN A 25 -3.02 3.84 19.71
N MET A 26 -3.49 3.32 20.84
CA MET A 26 -4.76 2.59 20.92
C MET A 26 -5.96 3.46 20.48
N GLN A 27 -6.00 4.73 20.90
CA GLN A 27 -7.05 5.65 20.47
C GLN A 27 -7.00 5.91 18.96
N HIS A 28 -5.82 6.15 18.41
CA HIS A 28 -5.65 6.34 16.96
C HIS A 28 -6.06 5.09 16.20
N PHE A 29 -5.64 3.90 16.65
CA PHE A 29 -5.96 2.63 16.03
C PHE A 29 -7.48 2.38 16.03
N SER A 30 -8.12 2.41 17.20
CA SER A 30 -9.56 2.17 17.34
C SER A 30 -10.41 3.11 16.47
N LYS A 31 -10.04 4.39 16.37
CA LYS A 31 -10.75 5.35 15.52
C LYS A 31 -10.47 5.15 14.03
N ALA A 32 -9.31 4.62 13.67
CA ALA A 32 -8.95 4.35 12.28
C ALA A 32 -9.55 3.03 11.78
N THR A 33 -9.74 2.02 12.64
CA THR A 33 -10.24 0.68 12.29
C THR A 33 -11.68 0.41 12.78
N SER A 34 -12.44 1.46 13.11
CA SER A 34 -13.83 1.31 13.56
C SER A 34 -14.70 0.56 12.53
N SER A 35 -15.68 -0.22 13.00
CA SER A 35 -16.62 -0.98 12.16
C SER A 35 -17.61 -0.14 11.36
N GLN A 36 -17.70 1.17 11.66
CA GLN A 36 -18.52 2.11 10.90
C GLN A 36 -17.97 2.31 9.49
N GLU A 37 -18.83 2.17 8.47
CA GLU A 37 -18.55 2.33 7.03
C GLU A 37 -18.37 3.80 6.65
N LEU A 38 -17.35 4.41 7.25
CA LEU A 38 -16.94 5.79 7.09
C LEU A 38 -15.49 5.83 6.62
N PRO A 39 -15.08 6.87 5.88
CA PRO A 39 -13.69 7.04 5.48
C PRO A 39 -12.77 7.07 6.71
N VAL A 40 -11.59 6.48 6.57
CA VAL A 40 -10.59 6.51 7.63
C VAL A 40 -10.19 7.97 7.87
N LYS A 41 -10.22 8.39 9.13
CA LYS A 41 -9.88 9.77 9.51
C LYS A 41 -8.37 9.97 9.42
N THR A 42 -7.92 10.86 8.53
CA THR A 42 -6.51 11.14 8.25
C THR A 42 -5.67 11.44 9.50
N LYS A 43 -6.22 12.19 10.47
CA LYS A 43 -5.52 12.51 11.72
C LYS A 43 -5.13 11.27 12.54
N HIS A 44 -5.95 10.22 12.50
CA HIS A 44 -5.67 8.99 13.23
C HIS A 44 -4.64 8.13 12.52
N VAL A 45 -4.69 8.05 11.18
CA VAL A 45 -3.64 7.37 10.40
C VAL A 45 -2.29 8.07 10.58
N ARG A 46 -2.26 9.41 10.54
CA ARG A 46 -1.05 10.19 10.79
C ARG A 46 -0.48 9.93 12.20
N GLY A 47 -1.34 9.83 13.22
CA GLY A 47 -0.92 9.50 14.57
C GLY A 47 -0.25 8.12 14.68
N LEU A 48 -0.75 7.12 13.94
CA LEU A 48 -0.14 5.78 13.86
C LEU A 48 1.20 5.81 13.12
N ILE A 49 1.28 6.52 12.00
CA ILE A 49 2.53 6.70 11.24
C ILE A 49 3.59 7.36 12.12
N ILE A 50 3.27 8.48 12.79
CA ILE A 50 4.16 9.15 13.73
C ILE A 50 4.56 8.19 14.87
N GLY A 51 3.62 7.36 15.33
CA GLY A 51 3.88 6.30 16.30
C GLY A 51 5.05 5.40 15.88
N THR A 52 5.04 4.94 14.63
CA THR A 52 6.13 4.08 14.12
C THR A 52 7.50 4.77 14.11
N HIS A 53 7.54 6.08 13.84
CA HIS A 53 8.78 6.88 13.86
C HIS A 53 9.28 7.11 15.28
N HIS A 54 8.35 7.31 16.22
CA HIS A 54 8.66 7.47 17.65
C HIS A 54 9.32 6.21 18.22
N GLU A 55 8.74 5.03 17.97
CA GLU A 55 9.27 3.75 18.48
C GLU A 55 10.31 3.09 17.57
N ARG A 56 10.55 3.64 16.37
CA ARG A 56 11.43 3.07 15.33
C ARG A 56 11.07 1.63 14.93
N SER A 57 9.78 1.30 14.98
CA SER A 57 9.21 -0.02 14.69
C SER A 57 7.72 0.11 14.39
N ALA A 58 7.10 -0.93 13.83
CA ALA A 58 5.64 -1.07 13.78
C ALA A 58 5.09 -1.96 14.90
N HIS A 59 5.89 -2.25 15.93
CA HIS A 59 5.55 -3.18 17.00
C HIS A 59 4.24 -2.84 17.71
N THR A 60 4.03 -1.57 18.10
CA THR A 60 2.80 -1.16 18.79
C THR A 60 1.59 -1.24 17.86
N PHE A 61 1.76 -0.93 16.57
CA PHE A 61 0.68 -1.10 15.60
C PHE A 61 0.24 -2.57 15.49
N TRP A 62 1.21 -3.50 15.38
CA TRP A 62 0.91 -4.92 15.26
C TRP A 62 0.34 -5.52 16.54
N SER A 63 0.81 -5.11 17.72
CA SER A 63 0.26 -5.57 18.99
C SER A 63 -1.20 -5.14 19.20
N LEU A 64 -1.61 -4.01 18.62
CA LEU A 64 -3.01 -3.57 18.58
C LEU A 64 -3.81 -4.33 17.53
N ALA A 65 -3.23 -4.59 16.35
CA ALA A 65 -3.89 -5.33 15.27
C ALA A 65 -4.24 -6.78 15.65
N GLU A 66 -3.37 -7.44 16.41
CA GLU A 66 -3.59 -8.80 16.93
C GLU A 66 -4.78 -8.90 17.90
N ARG A 67 -5.29 -7.76 18.42
CA ARG A 67 -6.39 -7.71 19.40
C ARG A 67 -7.76 -7.43 18.81
N ILE A 68 -7.86 -7.18 17.50
CA ILE A 68 -9.14 -6.89 16.84
C ILE A 68 -9.59 -8.07 15.96
N PRO A 69 -10.90 -8.36 15.90
CA PRO A 69 -11.42 -9.46 15.11
C PRO A 69 -11.49 -9.09 13.62
N LEU A 70 -10.36 -9.22 12.93
CA LEU A 70 -10.26 -8.91 11.49
C LEU A 70 -11.08 -9.86 10.60
N GLN A 71 -11.52 -11.01 11.12
CA GLN A 71 -12.37 -11.98 10.40
C GLN A 71 -13.86 -11.72 10.60
N ASP A 72 -14.27 -11.05 11.69
CA ASP A 72 -15.69 -10.88 12.04
C ASP A 72 -16.30 -9.60 11.44
N HIS A 73 -15.46 -8.63 11.08
CA HIS A 73 -15.91 -7.29 10.70
C HIS A 73 -15.26 -6.81 9.38
N PRO A 74 -15.98 -6.90 8.25
CA PRO A 74 -15.41 -6.58 6.94
C PRO A 74 -14.92 -5.14 6.84
N ILE A 75 -15.69 -4.18 7.35
CA ILE A 75 -15.30 -2.76 7.35
C ILE A 75 -14.05 -2.50 8.19
N THR A 76 -13.93 -3.17 9.34
CA THR A 76 -12.74 -3.08 10.19
C THR A 76 -11.52 -3.65 9.46
N CYS A 77 -11.65 -4.80 8.81
CA CYS A 77 -10.58 -5.41 8.02
C CYS A 77 -10.17 -4.55 6.81
N TRP A 78 -11.14 -4.02 6.08
CA TRP A 78 -10.93 -3.10 4.97
C TRP A 78 -10.14 -1.86 5.39
N LYS A 79 -10.53 -1.24 6.50
CA LYS A 79 -9.86 -0.05 7.04
C LYS A 79 -8.49 -0.39 7.63
N PHE A 80 -8.33 -1.56 8.23
CA PHE A 80 -7.04 -2.08 8.65
C PHE A 80 -6.08 -2.18 7.46
N CYS A 81 -6.50 -2.78 6.35
CA CYS A 81 -5.69 -2.88 5.13
C CYS A 81 -5.29 -1.48 4.61
N HIS A 82 -6.22 -0.53 4.65
CA HIS A 82 -5.94 0.86 4.27
C HIS A 82 -4.88 1.51 5.16
N VAL A 83 -5.05 1.41 6.48
CA VAL A 83 -4.10 1.95 7.44
C VAL A 83 -2.72 1.30 7.27
N LEU A 84 -2.67 -0.03 7.11
CA LEU A 84 -1.43 -0.76 6.87
C LEU A 84 -0.73 -0.34 5.59
N HIS A 85 -1.47 -0.13 4.48
CA HIS A 85 -0.90 0.38 3.24
C HIS A 85 -0.22 1.74 3.48
N LYS A 86 -0.87 2.66 4.19
CA LYS A 86 -0.29 3.97 4.51
C LYS A 86 0.94 3.85 5.43
N LEU A 87 0.92 2.94 6.40
CA LEU A 87 2.10 2.65 7.24
C LEU A 87 3.27 2.11 6.42
N LEU A 88 3.03 1.22 5.46
CA LEU A 88 4.09 0.69 4.58
C LEU A 88 4.66 1.77 3.66
N ARG A 89 3.88 2.78 3.29
CA ARG A 89 4.34 3.92 2.48
C ARG A 89 5.08 4.99 3.29
N GLU A 90 4.59 5.34 4.46
CA GLU A 90 4.98 6.57 5.19
C GLU A 90 5.57 6.31 6.59
N GLY A 91 5.47 5.08 7.10
CA GLY A 91 5.97 4.67 8.41
C GLY A 91 7.49 4.61 8.46
N TYR A 92 8.01 4.32 9.66
CA TYR A 92 9.45 4.14 9.84
C TYR A 92 9.98 2.96 9.01
N ARG A 93 11.24 3.03 8.56
CA ARG A 93 11.83 2.06 7.61
C ARG A 93 11.69 0.59 8.00
N SER A 94 11.69 0.25 9.30
CA SER A 94 11.53 -1.14 9.76
C SER A 94 10.10 -1.65 9.60
N THR A 95 9.10 -0.79 9.39
CA THR A 95 7.68 -1.16 9.24
C THR A 95 7.47 -2.24 8.18
N VAL A 96 8.19 -2.18 7.06
CA VAL A 96 8.12 -3.19 5.99
C VAL A 96 8.63 -4.54 6.51
N ARG A 97 9.81 -4.56 7.14
CA ARG A 97 10.40 -5.79 7.71
C ARG A 97 9.54 -6.37 8.83
N ASP A 98 9.07 -5.51 9.75
CA ASP A 98 8.22 -5.91 10.88
C ASP A 98 6.91 -6.52 10.36
N THR A 99 6.35 -5.97 9.28
CA THR A 99 5.15 -6.50 8.60
C THR A 99 5.42 -7.77 7.79
N PHE A 100 6.60 -7.91 7.18
CA PHE A 100 6.97 -9.10 6.40
C PHE A 100 6.88 -10.39 7.22
N ASN A 101 7.15 -10.30 8.53
CA ASN A 101 7.00 -11.40 9.49
C ASN A 101 5.53 -11.81 9.75
N ARG A 102 4.57 -11.01 9.28
CA ARG A 102 3.11 -11.23 9.41
C ARG A 102 2.44 -11.60 8.08
N ARG A 103 3.22 -11.80 7.01
CA ARG A 103 2.69 -12.09 5.65
C ARG A 103 1.83 -13.36 5.57
N GLU A 104 2.13 -14.39 6.36
CA GLU A 104 1.36 -15.64 6.34
C GLU A 104 -0.05 -15.41 6.91
N MET A 105 -0.16 -14.68 8.02
CA MET A 105 -1.44 -14.24 8.57
C MET A 105 -2.24 -13.41 7.55
N LEU A 106 -1.58 -12.50 6.83
CA LEU A 106 -2.25 -11.76 5.75
C LEU A 106 -2.75 -12.69 4.64
N ARG A 107 -1.96 -13.69 4.23
CA ARG A 107 -2.35 -14.65 3.20
C ARG A 107 -3.56 -15.49 3.65
N GLU A 108 -3.57 -15.96 4.89
CA GLU A 108 -4.70 -16.67 5.49
C GLU A 108 -5.94 -15.79 5.55
N LEU A 109 -5.79 -14.52 5.95
CA LEU A 109 -6.87 -13.55 6.01
C LEU A 109 -7.46 -13.27 4.61
N ALA A 110 -6.61 -13.15 3.59
CA ALA A 110 -7.05 -13.00 2.19
C ALA A 110 -7.85 -14.23 1.73
N GLY A 111 -7.33 -15.43 2.01
CA GLY A 111 -8.01 -16.69 1.71
C GLY A 111 -9.38 -16.76 2.39
N PHE A 112 -9.46 -16.43 3.68
CA PHE A 112 -10.73 -16.38 4.42
C PHE A 112 -11.75 -15.47 3.73
N TRP A 113 -11.40 -14.21 3.46
CA TRP A 113 -12.32 -13.24 2.86
C TRP A 113 -12.70 -13.57 1.41
N GLY A 114 -11.81 -14.22 0.64
CA GLY A 114 -12.07 -14.62 -0.75
C GLY A 114 -13.13 -15.72 -0.89
N HIS A 115 -13.33 -16.56 0.13
CA HIS A 115 -14.37 -17.60 0.12
C HIS A 115 -15.75 -17.08 0.52
N LEU A 116 -15.83 -15.89 1.12
CA LEU A 116 -17.11 -15.34 1.57
C LEU A 116 -17.82 -14.63 0.41
N PRO A 117 -19.14 -14.85 0.24
CA PRO A 117 -19.94 -14.15 -0.77
C PRO A 117 -20.21 -12.67 -0.42
N ASP A 118 -19.52 -12.14 0.60
CA ASP A 118 -19.70 -10.79 1.13
C ASP A 118 -19.21 -9.70 0.15
N ALA A 119 -19.90 -8.55 0.17
CA ALA A 119 -19.60 -7.43 -0.73
C ALA A 119 -18.18 -6.87 -0.53
N TYR A 120 -17.65 -6.92 0.69
CA TYR A 120 -16.28 -6.51 1.01
C TYR A 120 -15.28 -7.65 0.93
N GLY A 121 -15.71 -8.92 0.97
CA GLY A 121 -14.81 -10.08 0.92
C GLY A 121 -13.82 -10.03 -0.26
N LYS A 122 -14.34 -9.88 -1.49
CA LYS A 122 -13.51 -9.72 -2.70
C LYS A 122 -12.63 -8.48 -2.68
N LEU A 123 -13.11 -7.38 -2.08
CA LEU A 123 -12.35 -6.13 -1.95
C LEU A 123 -11.16 -6.36 -1.02
N ILE A 124 -11.41 -6.94 0.16
CA ILE A 124 -10.39 -7.21 1.18
C ILE A 124 -9.35 -8.19 0.64
N GLU A 125 -9.77 -9.29 0.01
CA GLU A 125 -8.87 -10.24 -0.63
C GLU A 125 -7.95 -9.53 -1.62
N SER A 126 -8.52 -8.79 -2.58
CA SER A 126 -7.75 -8.06 -3.60
C SER A 126 -6.79 -7.04 -2.96
N TYR A 127 -7.20 -6.37 -1.88
CA TYR A 127 -6.35 -5.41 -1.21
C TYR A 127 -5.17 -6.07 -0.49
N ILE A 128 -5.42 -7.20 0.18
CA ILE A 128 -4.35 -7.94 0.82
C ILE A 128 -3.35 -8.47 -0.23
N GLN A 129 -3.79 -8.84 -1.43
CA GLN A 129 -2.87 -9.17 -2.53
C GLN A 129 -1.96 -8.00 -2.91
N VAL A 130 -2.47 -6.75 -2.93
CA VAL A 130 -1.63 -5.55 -3.12
C VAL A 130 -0.61 -5.40 -2.00
N LEU A 131 -1.01 -5.60 -0.74
CA LEU A 131 -0.11 -5.53 0.40
C LEU A 131 0.97 -6.62 0.35
N LEU A 132 0.61 -7.84 -0.03
CA LEU A 132 1.54 -8.95 -0.18
C LEU A 132 2.52 -8.71 -1.35
N ALA A 133 2.05 -8.17 -2.48
CA ALA A 133 2.90 -7.76 -3.59
C ALA A 133 3.90 -6.68 -3.15
N LYS A 134 3.46 -5.68 -2.39
CA LYS A 134 4.33 -4.66 -1.78
C LYS A 134 5.42 -5.28 -0.91
N LEU A 135 5.05 -6.18 0.00
CA LEU A 135 5.98 -6.83 0.92
C LEU A 135 6.99 -7.72 0.19
N ARG A 136 6.54 -8.47 -0.83
CA ARG A 136 7.42 -9.29 -1.68
C ARG A 136 8.42 -8.42 -2.43
N PHE A 137 7.95 -7.34 -3.04
CA PHE A 137 8.78 -6.40 -3.79
C PHE A 137 9.87 -5.79 -2.90
N HIS A 138 9.51 -5.22 -1.74
CA HIS A 138 10.51 -4.65 -0.84
C HIS A 138 11.41 -5.68 -0.16
N GLY A 139 10.94 -6.93 -0.01
CA GLY A 139 11.77 -8.04 0.48
C GLY A 139 12.92 -8.37 -0.47
N LYS A 140 12.68 -8.25 -1.79
CA LYS A 140 13.70 -8.47 -2.83
C LYS A 140 14.53 -7.21 -3.10
N TYR A 141 13.89 -6.03 -3.08
CA TYR A 141 14.49 -4.75 -3.46
C TYR A 141 14.53 -3.77 -2.28
N ALA A 142 15.37 -4.06 -1.29
CA ALA A 142 15.48 -3.28 -0.05
C ALA A 142 15.90 -1.81 -0.24
N GLY A 143 16.47 -1.47 -1.41
CA GLY A 143 16.82 -0.09 -1.77
C GLY A 143 15.60 0.81 -2.07
N PHE A 144 14.43 0.24 -2.38
CA PHE A 144 13.25 1.05 -2.65
C PHE A 144 12.64 1.60 -1.35
N PRO A 145 12.41 2.92 -1.25
CA PRO A 145 11.66 3.48 -0.15
C PRO A 145 10.18 3.05 -0.22
N GLY A 146 9.47 3.05 0.91
CA GLY A 146 8.06 2.65 0.96
C GLY A 146 7.14 3.44 0.01
N THR A 147 7.50 4.67 -0.34
CA THR A 147 6.80 5.53 -1.31
C THR A 147 7.00 5.10 -2.77
N LEU A 148 7.96 4.21 -3.02
CA LEU A 148 8.46 3.76 -4.33
C LEU A 148 9.10 4.88 -5.18
N SER A 149 9.33 6.05 -4.60
CA SER A 149 10.01 7.15 -5.29
C SER A 149 11.52 6.94 -5.25
N LEU A 150 12.09 6.46 -6.34
CA LEU A 150 13.52 6.24 -6.54
C LEU A 150 14.00 7.11 -7.70
N SER A 151 15.24 7.60 -7.64
CA SER A 151 15.85 8.31 -8.77
C SER A 151 16.23 7.33 -9.89
N ASP A 152 16.43 7.84 -11.10
CA ASP A 152 16.80 7.02 -12.26
C ASP A 152 18.18 6.42 -12.08
N ASP A 153 19.13 7.23 -11.60
CA ASP A 153 20.49 6.78 -11.30
C ASP A 153 20.50 5.66 -10.26
N ASP A 154 19.65 5.75 -9.23
CA ASP A 154 19.57 4.71 -8.20
C ASP A 154 18.87 3.45 -8.73
N LEU A 155 17.87 3.59 -9.60
CA LEU A 155 17.23 2.46 -10.28
C LEU A 155 18.23 1.71 -11.17
N GLU A 156 19.04 2.44 -11.93
CA GLU A 156 20.08 1.85 -12.79
C GLU A 156 21.17 1.15 -11.97
N LYS A 157 21.61 1.75 -10.86
CA LYS A 157 22.56 1.10 -9.93
C LYS A 157 22.01 -0.20 -9.38
N MET A 158 20.71 -0.25 -9.06
CA MET A 158 20.08 -1.47 -8.54
C MET A 158 20.00 -2.61 -9.56
N GLY A 159 19.96 -2.31 -10.85
CA GLY A 159 20.00 -3.33 -11.89
C GLY A 159 21.40 -3.81 -12.26
N GLU A 160 22.45 -3.18 -11.71
CA GLU A 160 23.87 -3.53 -11.89
C GLU A 160 24.32 -3.70 -13.36
N ASN A 161 23.60 -3.09 -14.31
CA ASN A 161 23.77 -3.33 -15.75
C ASN A 161 23.60 -4.80 -16.19
N ASP A 162 22.99 -5.64 -15.36
CA ASP A 162 22.72 -7.05 -15.66
C ASP A 162 21.32 -7.19 -16.29
N PRO A 163 21.22 -7.70 -17.54
CA PRO A 163 19.94 -7.93 -18.19
C PRO A 163 19.01 -8.84 -17.38
N ASN A 164 19.54 -9.85 -16.65
CA ASN A 164 18.70 -10.77 -15.88
C ASN A 164 18.06 -10.04 -14.68
N SER A 165 18.84 -9.23 -13.97
CA SER A 165 18.36 -8.40 -12.87
C SER A 165 17.24 -7.43 -13.31
N TYR A 166 17.40 -6.76 -14.46
CA TYR A 166 16.34 -5.92 -15.03
C TYR A 166 15.11 -6.72 -15.47
N PHE A 167 15.31 -7.90 -16.04
CA PHE A 167 14.24 -8.75 -16.53
C PHE A 167 13.36 -9.20 -15.36
N GLU A 168 13.98 -9.70 -14.29
CA GLU A 168 13.26 -10.08 -13.07
C GLU A 168 12.55 -8.88 -12.43
N MET A 169 13.22 -7.73 -12.34
CA MET A 169 12.63 -6.51 -11.77
C MET A 169 11.41 -6.03 -12.57
N ALA A 170 11.46 -6.14 -13.90
CA ALA A 170 10.31 -5.85 -14.76
C ALA A 170 9.14 -6.79 -14.41
N VAL A 171 9.37 -8.10 -14.30
CA VAL A 171 8.32 -9.06 -13.92
C VAL A 171 7.71 -8.71 -12.57
N ASP A 172 8.55 -8.47 -11.55
CA ASP A 172 8.09 -8.17 -10.20
C ASP A 172 7.28 -6.86 -10.10
N ILE A 173 7.67 -5.83 -10.87
CA ILE A 173 6.92 -4.56 -10.97
C ILE A 173 5.59 -4.78 -11.69
N LEU A 174 5.58 -5.52 -12.80
CA LEU A 174 4.36 -5.79 -13.56
C LEU A 174 3.34 -6.61 -12.74
N ASP A 175 3.80 -7.59 -11.95
CA ASP A 175 2.96 -8.34 -11.02
C ASP A 175 2.31 -7.43 -9.96
N TYR A 176 3.09 -6.49 -9.42
CA TYR A 176 2.58 -5.54 -8.42
C TYR A 176 1.56 -4.58 -9.04
N LEU A 177 1.82 -4.07 -10.25
CA LEU A 177 0.84 -3.27 -11.01
C LEU A 177 -0.45 -4.05 -11.29
N GLU A 178 -0.35 -5.34 -11.63
CA GLU A 178 -1.50 -6.21 -11.87
C GLU A 178 -2.35 -6.38 -10.60
N ALA A 179 -1.74 -6.58 -9.43
CA ALA A 179 -2.45 -6.62 -8.17
C ALA A 179 -3.22 -5.31 -7.90
N ILE A 180 -2.61 -4.15 -8.18
CA ILE A 180 -3.26 -2.84 -8.03
C ILE A 180 -4.45 -2.69 -8.99
N VAL A 181 -4.29 -3.08 -10.26
CA VAL A 181 -5.37 -3.02 -11.27
C VAL A 181 -6.54 -3.94 -10.89
N ASN A 182 -6.26 -5.13 -10.37
CA ASN A 182 -7.29 -6.06 -9.90
C ASN A 182 -8.07 -5.48 -8.72
N MET A 183 -7.37 -4.91 -7.75
CA MET A 183 -7.95 -4.19 -6.61
C MET A 183 -8.84 -3.03 -7.06
N GLN A 184 -8.39 -2.22 -8.01
CA GLN A 184 -9.20 -1.15 -8.59
C GLN A 184 -10.47 -1.68 -9.23
N THR A 185 -10.36 -2.77 -10.00
CA THR A 185 -11.51 -3.37 -10.71
C THR A 185 -12.54 -3.88 -9.72
N ALA A 186 -12.10 -4.51 -8.63
CA ALA A 186 -12.98 -4.94 -7.55
C ALA A 186 -13.72 -3.75 -6.91
N VAL A 187 -12.99 -2.68 -6.56
CA VAL A 187 -13.60 -1.49 -5.94
C VAL A 187 -14.60 -0.79 -6.86
N PHE A 188 -14.26 -0.54 -8.12
CA PHE A 188 -15.21 0.09 -9.05
C PHE A 188 -16.38 -0.81 -9.41
N GLY A 189 -16.19 -2.14 -9.43
CA GLY A 189 -17.28 -3.09 -9.61
C GLY A 189 -18.25 -3.16 -8.43
N SER A 190 -17.81 -2.73 -7.23
CA SER A 190 -18.65 -2.68 -6.01
C SER A 190 -19.46 -1.39 -5.84
N LEU A 191 -19.32 -0.45 -6.76
CA LEU A 191 -19.93 0.88 -6.69
C LEU A 191 -20.82 1.12 -7.90
N ASP A 192 -21.98 1.73 -7.68
CA ASP A 192 -22.62 2.49 -8.76
C ASP A 192 -21.73 3.71 -9.05
N MET A 193 -21.17 3.79 -10.25
CA MET A 193 -20.16 4.80 -10.61
C MET A 193 -20.77 6.18 -10.94
N SER A 194 -21.98 6.46 -10.46
CA SER A 194 -22.59 7.79 -10.49
C SER A 194 -21.87 8.77 -9.57
N ARG A 195 -21.85 10.07 -9.93
CA ARG A 195 -21.15 11.10 -9.13
C ARG A 195 -21.66 11.14 -7.68
N SER A 196 -22.96 10.92 -7.47
CA SER A 196 -23.60 10.92 -6.16
C SER A 196 -23.06 9.82 -5.25
N SER A 197 -22.85 8.62 -5.78
CA SER A 197 -22.31 7.47 -5.04
C SER A 197 -20.92 7.73 -4.47
N SER A 198 -20.04 8.42 -5.24
CA SER A 198 -18.68 8.79 -4.80
C SER A 198 -18.63 9.82 -3.66
N MET A 199 -19.74 10.50 -3.39
CA MET A 199 -19.84 11.53 -2.35
C MET A 199 -20.52 11.04 -1.07
N THR A 200 -21.06 9.81 -1.08
CA THR A 200 -21.57 9.15 0.13
C THR A 200 -20.43 8.74 1.05
N LYS A 201 -20.69 8.58 2.35
CA LYS A 201 -19.64 8.21 3.32
C LYS A 201 -19.14 6.78 3.05
N GLU A 202 -20.05 5.92 2.65
CA GLU A 202 -19.85 4.51 2.31
C GLU A 202 -19.02 4.39 1.02
N GLY A 203 -19.40 5.13 -0.02
CA GLY A 203 -18.63 5.22 -1.27
C GLY A 203 -17.22 5.74 -1.04
N GLN A 204 -17.05 6.78 -0.22
CA GLN A 204 -15.72 7.27 0.15
C GLN A 204 -14.93 6.26 0.99
N CYS A 205 -15.59 5.46 1.84
CA CYS A 205 -14.95 4.37 2.59
C CYS A 205 -14.32 3.34 1.63
N ARG A 206 -15.02 2.99 0.53
CA ARG A 206 -14.53 2.08 -0.52
C ARG A 206 -13.49 2.74 -1.43
N LEU A 207 -13.61 4.03 -1.74
CA LEU A 207 -12.71 4.72 -2.66
C LEU A 207 -11.38 5.14 -2.02
N ALA A 208 -11.35 5.47 -0.72
CA ALA A 208 -10.16 6.00 -0.06
C ALA A 208 -8.90 5.12 -0.24
N PRO A 209 -8.99 3.77 -0.15
CA PRO A 209 -7.85 2.89 -0.40
C PRO A 209 -7.23 2.94 -1.79
N LEU A 210 -7.96 3.44 -2.80
CA LEU A 210 -7.39 3.62 -4.13
C LEU A 210 -6.40 4.79 -4.19
N ILE A 211 -6.41 5.72 -3.23
CA ILE A 211 -5.45 6.83 -3.17
C ILE A 211 -4.00 6.31 -3.10
N PRO A 212 -3.60 5.50 -2.09
CA PRO A 212 -2.25 4.95 -2.06
C PRO A 212 -1.97 3.99 -3.23
N CYS A 213 -3.00 3.32 -3.78
CA CYS A 213 -2.85 2.49 -4.97
C CYS A 213 -2.46 3.32 -6.21
N ILE A 214 -3.09 4.48 -6.44
CA ILE A 214 -2.74 5.42 -7.53
C ILE A 214 -1.30 5.92 -7.35
N GLN A 215 -0.90 6.21 -6.11
CA GLN A 215 0.44 6.68 -5.79
C GLN A 215 1.52 5.60 -5.99
N ASP A 216 1.24 4.35 -5.61
CA ASP A 216 2.13 3.23 -5.90
C ASP A 216 2.20 2.97 -7.41
N SER A 217 1.06 2.92 -8.10
CA SER A 217 1.02 2.51 -9.51
C SER A 217 1.70 3.50 -10.45
N ILE A 218 1.66 4.81 -10.17
CA ILE A 218 2.38 5.78 -10.99
C ILE A 218 3.89 5.66 -10.85
N ALA A 219 4.39 5.43 -9.63
CA ALA A 219 5.80 5.21 -9.39
C ALA A 219 6.27 3.92 -10.08
N LEU A 220 5.54 2.82 -9.88
CA LEU A 220 5.82 1.53 -10.51
C LEU A 220 5.78 1.60 -12.04
N TYR A 221 4.82 2.30 -12.62
CA TYR A 221 4.73 2.51 -14.07
C TYR A 221 5.98 3.23 -14.62
N ASN A 222 6.42 4.29 -13.96
CA ASN A 222 7.60 5.04 -14.39
C ASN A 222 8.87 4.17 -14.35
N HIS A 223 9.01 3.35 -13.30
CA HIS A 223 10.12 2.40 -13.19
C HIS A 223 10.04 1.30 -14.25
N ALA A 224 8.85 0.71 -14.45
CA ALA A 224 8.63 -0.30 -15.47
C ALA A 224 8.99 0.24 -16.87
N MET A 225 8.58 1.47 -17.20
CA MET A 225 8.91 2.09 -18.48
C MET A 225 10.43 2.20 -18.67
N LYS A 226 11.15 2.69 -17.66
CA LYS A 226 12.62 2.84 -17.72
C LYS A 226 13.34 1.51 -17.85
N ILE A 227 12.92 0.51 -17.06
CA ILE A 227 13.46 -0.84 -17.15
C ILE A 227 13.17 -1.46 -18.51
N MET A 228 11.97 -1.27 -19.07
CA MET A 228 11.63 -1.75 -20.41
C MET A 228 12.53 -1.13 -21.48
N PHE A 229 12.79 0.19 -21.44
CA PHE A 229 13.76 0.82 -22.34
C PHE A 229 15.16 0.25 -22.16
N ARG A 230 15.59 0.02 -20.92
CA ARG A 230 16.90 -0.55 -20.63
C ARG A 230 17.03 -1.98 -21.18
N LEU A 231 16.03 -2.82 -20.96
CA LEU A 231 15.99 -4.19 -21.49
C LEU A 231 16.06 -4.20 -23.01
N HIS A 232 15.32 -3.33 -23.70
CA HIS A 232 15.37 -3.20 -25.16
C HIS A 232 16.74 -2.73 -25.68
N SER A 233 17.53 -2.03 -24.87
CA SER A 233 18.91 -1.67 -25.21
C SER A 233 19.91 -2.83 -25.04
N LEU A 234 19.56 -3.86 -24.26
CA LEU A 234 20.45 -4.95 -23.87
C LEU A 234 20.10 -6.29 -24.52
N LEU A 235 18.84 -6.50 -24.90
CA LEU A 235 18.32 -7.79 -25.35
C LEU A 235 17.58 -7.67 -26.69
N PRO A 236 17.61 -8.74 -27.52
CA PRO A 236 16.81 -8.80 -28.74
C PRO A 236 15.31 -8.62 -28.50
N PRO A 237 14.58 -7.93 -29.39
CA PRO A 237 13.15 -7.66 -29.23
C PRO A 237 12.28 -8.91 -29.04
N ASP A 238 12.65 -10.05 -29.62
CA ASP A 238 11.85 -11.29 -29.55
C ASP A 238 11.75 -11.84 -28.12
N LEU A 239 12.83 -11.72 -27.34
CA LEU A 239 12.88 -12.15 -25.93
C LEU A 239 11.98 -11.30 -25.03
N LEU A 240 11.66 -10.08 -25.45
CA LEU A 240 10.88 -9.11 -24.66
C LEU A 240 9.40 -9.05 -25.10
N SER A 241 8.98 -9.87 -26.06
CA SER A 241 7.60 -9.90 -26.58
C SER A 241 6.55 -10.05 -25.46
N GLY A 242 6.74 -11.01 -24.54
CA GLY A 242 5.85 -11.21 -23.39
C GLY A 242 5.83 -10.02 -22.42
N HIS A 243 6.98 -9.38 -22.20
CA HIS A 243 7.08 -8.20 -21.33
C HIS A 243 6.31 -7.01 -21.93
N ARG A 244 6.49 -6.77 -23.24
CA ARG A 244 5.75 -5.72 -23.96
C ARG A 244 4.25 -5.96 -23.91
N GLN A 245 3.81 -7.20 -24.12
CA GLN A 245 2.38 -7.54 -24.07
C GLN A 245 1.79 -7.25 -22.68
N ARG A 246 2.46 -7.71 -21.61
CA ARG A 246 2.03 -7.44 -20.23
C ARG A 246 2.04 -5.94 -19.91
N PHE A 247 3.12 -5.25 -20.26
CA PHE A 247 3.25 -3.80 -20.05
C PHE A 247 2.13 -3.02 -20.75
N ASN A 248 1.86 -3.30 -22.03
CA ASN A 248 0.83 -2.61 -22.79
C ASN A 248 -0.58 -2.88 -22.22
N LYS A 249 -0.88 -4.12 -21.82
CA LYS A 249 -2.15 -4.45 -21.14
C LYS A 249 -2.32 -3.64 -19.85
N LEU A 250 -1.28 -3.58 -19.02
CA LEU A 250 -1.29 -2.82 -17.77
C LEU A 250 -1.37 -1.31 -18.01
N PHE A 251 -0.66 -0.79 -19.01
CA PHE A 251 -0.73 0.61 -19.42
C PHE A 251 -2.18 1.02 -19.78
N THR A 252 -2.86 0.23 -20.61
CA THR A 252 -4.26 0.50 -20.97
C THR A 252 -5.17 0.48 -19.73
N ALA A 253 -4.99 -0.50 -18.84
CA ALA A 253 -5.77 -0.60 -17.61
C ALA A 253 -5.52 0.58 -16.66
N LEU A 254 -4.27 0.99 -16.46
CA LEU A 254 -3.90 2.15 -15.64
C LEU A 254 -4.42 3.46 -16.22
N LYS A 255 -4.36 3.64 -17.55
CA LYS A 255 -4.92 4.82 -18.22
C LYS A 255 -6.41 4.93 -17.95
N GLN A 256 -7.15 3.81 -18.04
CA GLN A 256 -8.57 3.77 -17.71
C GLN A 256 -8.83 4.01 -16.21
N PHE A 257 -8.02 3.43 -15.33
CA PHE A 257 -8.10 3.66 -13.89
C PHE A 257 -7.99 5.16 -13.58
N TYR A 258 -6.92 5.81 -14.07
CA TYR A 258 -6.70 7.23 -13.78
C TYR A 258 -7.77 8.12 -14.41
N ALA A 259 -8.21 7.83 -15.64
CA ALA A 259 -9.31 8.58 -16.26
C ALA A 259 -10.62 8.49 -15.46
N LYS A 260 -10.99 7.28 -15.00
CA LYS A 260 -12.18 7.08 -14.16
C LYS A 260 -12.02 7.79 -12.81
N SER A 261 -10.88 7.65 -12.15
CA SER A 261 -10.58 8.32 -10.87
C SER A 261 -10.62 9.84 -10.99
N ALA A 262 -10.04 10.41 -12.06
CA ALA A 262 -10.05 11.85 -12.32
C ALA A 262 -11.46 12.41 -12.53
N ASN A 263 -12.43 11.59 -12.94
CA ASN A 263 -13.83 12.00 -13.11
C ASN A 263 -14.63 12.03 -11.80
N LEU A 264 -14.16 11.37 -10.74
CA LEU A 264 -14.85 11.31 -9.45
C LEU A 264 -14.47 12.51 -8.58
N GLN A 265 -15.49 13.20 -8.04
CA GLN A 265 -15.31 14.40 -7.24
C GLN A 265 -14.47 14.14 -5.98
N TYR A 266 -14.57 12.94 -5.42
CA TYR A 266 -13.81 12.53 -4.24
C TYR A 266 -12.28 12.62 -4.44
N PHE A 267 -11.76 12.15 -5.58
CA PHE A 267 -10.31 12.19 -5.82
C PHE A 267 -9.82 13.61 -6.15
N LYS A 268 -10.61 14.39 -6.90
CA LYS A 268 -10.27 15.78 -7.29
C LYS A 268 -9.95 16.68 -6.10
N THR A 269 -10.57 16.45 -4.94
CA THR A 269 -10.36 17.27 -3.74
C THR A 269 -9.21 16.80 -2.86
N LEU A 270 -8.70 15.58 -3.08
CA LEU A 270 -7.72 14.94 -2.20
C LEU A 270 -6.34 14.75 -2.83
N ILE A 271 -6.29 14.48 -4.14
CA ILE A 271 -5.05 14.23 -4.86
C ILE A 271 -5.11 14.78 -6.29
N GLN A 272 -3.95 15.06 -6.86
CA GLN A 272 -3.80 15.21 -8.30
C GLN A 272 -3.68 13.81 -8.91
N VAL A 273 -4.74 13.34 -9.57
CA VAL A 273 -4.73 12.07 -10.29
C VAL A 273 -3.78 12.19 -11.49
N PRO A 274 -2.78 11.30 -11.63
CA PRO A 274 -1.82 11.36 -12.73
C PRO A 274 -2.49 11.15 -14.08
N GLN A 275 -1.87 11.65 -15.15
CA GLN A 275 -2.27 11.41 -16.53
C GLN A 275 -1.16 10.61 -17.23
N LEU A 276 -1.55 9.54 -17.92
CA LEU A 276 -0.62 8.78 -18.75
C LEU A 276 -0.61 9.34 -20.19
N PRO A 277 0.50 9.20 -20.93
CA PRO A 277 0.58 9.62 -22.33
C PRO A 277 -0.42 8.87 -23.21
N ASP A 278 -0.59 9.32 -24.44
CA ASP A 278 -1.53 8.67 -25.36
C ASP A 278 -1.07 7.31 -25.85
N VAL A 279 0.22 7.18 -26.07
CA VAL A 279 0.92 5.95 -26.45
C VAL A 279 1.86 5.54 -25.33
N SER A 280 2.05 4.23 -25.15
CA SER A 280 2.86 3.67 -24.05
C SER A 280 4.36 3.94 -24.21
N GLY A 281 4.82 4.21 -25.44
CA GLY A 281 6.23 4.45 -25.77
C GLY A 281 7.10 3.19 -25.82
N VAL A 282 6.56 2.02 -25.45
CA VAL A 282 7.24 0.72 -25.46
C VAL A 282 6.68 -0.13 -26.62
N CYS A 283 7.38 -0.12 -27.75
CA CYS A 283 7.04 -0.84 -28.98
C CYS A 283 7.82 -2.16 -29.13
#